data_AF-A0A7U9MQP6-F1
#
_entry.id   AF-A0A7U9MQP6-F1
#
_cell.length_a   1.000
_cell.length_b   1.000
_cell.length_c   1.000
_cell.angle_alpha   90.00
_cell.angle_beta   90.00
_cell.angle_gamma   90.00
#
_symmetry.space_group_name_H-M   'P 1'
#
loop_
_entity.id
_entity.type
_entity.pdbx_description
1 polymer ?
#
loop_
_entity_poly.entity_id
_entity_poly.type
_entity_poly.pdbx_seq_one_letter_code
_entity_poly.pdbx_strand_id
1 'polypeptide(L)'
;MMLWNYLIAPIYMGYPREAIAALLLPAFLPFNLIKGGLNTAITLLLYKPVVVALRRANLIPSEIMPGGGELGKHGFGEHDGRARLNLGVAATALLIIVTCVLLILFLNDVI
;
A
#
# COMPACT_ATOMS: atom_id res chain seq x y z
N MET A 1 -6.67 -9.20 6.40
CA MET A 1 -6.32 -10.49 5.78
C MET A 1 -6.29 -11.66 6.76
N MET A 2 -5.98 -11.43 8.05
CA MET A 2 -5.96 -12.50 9.07
C MET A 2 -7.22 -13.37 9.14
N LEU A 3 -8.42 -12.77 9.10
CA LEU A 3 -9.68 -13.53 9.10
C LEU A 3 -9.76 -14.48 7.89
N TRP A 4 -9.38 -14.00 6.71
CA TRP A 4 -9.34 -14.83 5.51
C TRP A 4 -8.25 -15.89 5.58
N ASN A 5 -7.09 -15.62 6.19
CA ASN A 5 -6.08 -16.65 6.42
C ASN A 5 -6.61 -17.75 7.35
N TYR A 6 -7.36 -17.41 8.39
CA TYR A 6 -7.94 -18.41 9.29
C TYR A 6 -9.03 -19.26 8.63
N LEU A 7 -9.91 -18.65 7.83
CA LEU A 7 -11.05 -19.34 7.21
C LEU A 7 -10.69 -20.10 5.93
N ILE A 8 -9.87 -19.51 5.06
CA ILE A 8 -9.64 -20.00 3.69
C ILE A 8 -8.35 -20.81 3.59
N ALA A 9 -7.28 -20.48 4.35
CA ALA A 9 -6.02 -21.23 4.30
C ALA A 9 -6.12 -22.73 4.61
N PRO A 10 -6.93 -23.17 5.60
CA PRO A 10 -7.12 -24.59 5.85
C PRO A 10 -7.67 -25.33 4.63
N ILE A 11 -8.57 -24.68 3.87
CA ILE A 11 -9.28 -25.29 2.74
C ILE A 11 -8.34 -25.49 1.55
N TYR A 12 -7.59 -24.45 1.16
CA TYR A 12 -6.72 -24.56 -0.03
C TYR A 12 -5.38 -25.23 0.26
N MET A 13 -4.89 -25.24 1.51
CA MET A 13 -3.65 -25.94 1.89
C MET A 13 -3.90 -27.40 2.32
N GLY A 14 -5.15 -27.78 2.61
CA GLY A 14 -5.48 -29.09 3.15
C GLY A 14 -4.96 -29.32 4.58
N TYR A 15 -4.73 -28.24 5.33
CA TYR A 15 -4.18 -28.28 6.70
C TYR A 15 -5.27 -28.14 7.77
N PRO A 16 -5.07 -28.74 8.95
CA PRO A 16 -5.96 -28.53 10.08
C PRO A 16 -5.95 -27.05 10.51
N ARG A 17 -7.08 -26.57 11.03
CA ARG A 17 -7.24 -25.14 11.40
C ARG A 17 -6.28 -24.74 12.51
N GLU A 18 -5.93 -25.67 13.39
CA GLU A 18 -5.01 -25.50 14.50
C GLU A 18 -3.58 -25.21 13.99
N ALA A 19 -3.15 -25.89 12.93
CA ALA A 19 -1.85 -25.65 12.31
C ALA A 19 -1.80 -24.25 11.65
N ILE A 20 -2.88 -23.84 10.99
CA ILE A 20 -2.98 -22.48 10.43
C ILE A 20 -3.00 -21.42 11.54
N ALA A 21 -3.73 -21.67 12.64
CA ALA A 21 -3.79 -20.77 13.78
C ALA A 21 -2.40 -20.53 14.39
N ALA A 22 -1.58 -21.57 14.50
CA ALA A 22 -0.20 -21.46 14.96
C ALA A 22 0.69 -20.59 14.05
N LEU A 23 0.36 -20.51 12.75
CA LEU A 23 1.07 -19.69 11.76
C LEU A 23 0.54 -18.26 11.65
N LEU A 24 -0.62 -17.93 12.25
CA LEU A 24 -1.25 -16.62 12.13
C LEU A 24 -0.32 -15.50 12.62
N LEU A 25 0.23 -15.63 13.83
CA LEU A 25 1.11 -14.61 14.40
C LEU A 25 2.52 -14.64 13.80
N PRO A 26 3.23 -15.78 13.74
CA PRO A 26 4.64 -15.77 13.32
C PRO A 26 4.83 -15.58 11.81
N ALA A 27 3.86 -15.96 10.98
CA ALA A 27 4.01 -15.91 9.52
C ALA A 27 3.01 -14.98 8.83
N PHE A 28 1.70 -15.20 9.03
CA PHE A 28 0.69 -14.46 8.26
C PHE A 28 0.59 -12.98 8.66
N LEU A 29 0.72 -12.66 9.95
CA LEU A 29 0.68 -11.28 10.44
C LEU A 29 1.83 -10.44 9.87
N PRO A 30 3.12 -10.82 10.02
CA PRO A 30 4.22 -10.03 9.45
C PRO A 30 4.13 -9.95 7.93
N PHE A 31 3.81 -11.06 7.25
CA PHE A 31 3.61 -11.06 5.79
C PHE A 31 2.54 -10.06 5.35
N ASN A 32 1.38 -10.08 6.00
CA ASN A 32 0.27 -9.18 5.68
C ASN A 32 0.59 -7.72 5.98
N LEU A 33 1.35 -7.46 7.05
CA LEU A 33 1.75 -6.11 7.43
C LEU A 33 2.72 -5.52 6.41
N ILE A 34 3.76 -6.27 6.03
CA ILE A 34 4.72 -5.88 4.98
C ILE A 34 3.98 -5.65 3.66
N LYS A 35 3.11 -6.59 3.26
CA LYS A 35 2.31 -6.47 2.03
C LYS A 35 1.44 -5.22 2.04
N GLY A 36 0.74 -4.95 3.15
CA GLY A 36 -0.10 -3.77 3.31
C GLY A 36 0.71 -2.47 3.29
N GLY A 37 1.87 -2.45 3.97
CA GLY A 37 2.79 -1.32 3.98
C GLY A 37 3.33 -1.00 2.59
N LEU A 38 3.85 -1.99 1.86
CA LEU A 38 4.33 -1.81 0.50
C LEU A 38 3.23 -1.34 -0.46
N ASN A 39 2.04 -1.95 -0.41
CA ASN A 39 0.90 -1.49 -1.21
C ASN A 39 0.56 -0.01 -0.94
N THR A 40 0.61 0.40 0.32
CA THR A 40 0.36 1.80 0.72
C THR A 40 1.44 2.72 0.19
N ALA A 41 2.71 2.41 0.41
CA ALA A 41 3.83 3.22 -0.06
C ALA A 41 3.83 3.36 -1.59
N ILE A 42 3.62 2.26 -2.31
CA ILE A 42 3.51 2.27 -3.78
C ILE A 42 2.33 3.13 -4.23
N THR A 43 1.16 3.01 -3.60
CA THR A 43 -0.02 3.83 -3.95
C THR A 43 0.25 5.31 -3.71
N LEU A 44 0.84 5.68 -2.57
CA LEU A 44 1.19 7.07 -2.25
C LEU A 44 2.15 7.68 -3.28
N LEU A 45 3.13 6.91 -3.75
CA LEU A 45 4.10 7.36 -4.74
C LEU A 45 3.51 7.40 -6.16
N LEU A 46 2.71 6.41 -6.54
CA LEU A 46 2.29 6.22 -7.93
C LEU A 46 0.92 6.82 -8.28
N TYR A 47 0.02 7.01 -7.32
CA TYR A 47 -1.35 7.43 -7.60
C TYR A 47 -1.42 8.71 -8.45
N LYS A 48 -0.77 9.78 -7.98
CA LYS A 48 -0.75 11.07 -8.69
C LYS A 48 -0.05 11.00 -10.06
N PRO A 49 1.19 10.49 -10.20
CA PRO A 49 1.84 10.46 -11.51
C PRO A 49 1.12 9.55 -12.52
N VAL A 50 0.56 8.43 -12.08
CA VAL A 50 -0.21 7.52 -12.96
C VAL A 50 -1.47 8.21 -13.48
N VAL A 51 -2.25 8.85 -12.60
CA VAL A 51 -3.46 9.59 -13.00
C VAL A 51 -3.11 10.74 -13.95
N VAL A 52 -2.03 11.48 -13.68
CA VAL A 52 -1.57 12.57 -14.57
C VAL A 52 -1.15 12.01 -15.94
N ALA A 53 -0.44 10.89 -15.99
CA ALA A 53 -0.02 10.27 -17.24
C ALA A 53 -1.22 9.79 -18.08
N LEU A 54 -2.18 9.10 -17.45
CA LEU A 54 -3.40 8.64 -18.12
C LEU A 54 -4.24 9.80 -18.65
N ARG A 55 -4.31 10.91 -17.89
CA ARG A 55 -5.04 12.10 -18.31
C ARG A 55 -4.36 12.81 -19.49
N ARG A 56 -3.02 12.87 -19.55
CA ARG A 56 -2.28 13.36 -20.73
C ARG A 56 -2.46 12.49 -21.96
N ALA A 57 -2.66 11.19 -21.77
CA ALA A 57 -2.94 10.25 -22.83
C ALA A 57 -4.43 10.28 -23.28
N ASN A 58 -5.27 11.15 -22.69
CA ASN A 58 -6.72 11.21 -22.92
C ASN A 58 -7.44 9.87 -22.66
N LEU A 59 -6.91 9.04 -21.76
CA LEU A 59 -7.48 7.72 -21.45
C LEU A 59 -8.51 7.76 -20.31
N ILE A 60 -8.63 8.88 -19.58
CA ILE A 60 -9.59 9.04 -18.47
C ILE A 60 -10.26 10.43 -18.50
N PRO A 61 -11.56 10.55 -18.15
CA PRO A 61 -12.26 11.84 -18.07
C PRO A 61 -11.67 12.77 -17.02
N SER A 62 -11.70 14.08 -17.27
CA SER A 62 -11.20 15.12 -16.37
C SER A 62 -12.01 15.27 -15.07
N GLU A 63 -13.23 14.72 -15.02
CA GLU A 63 -14.25 15.02 -14.01
C GLU A 63 -14.41 13.96 -12.91
N ILE A 64 -13.89 12.73 -13.10
CA ILE A 64 -14.11 11.65 -12.13
C ILE A 64 -13.06 11.77 -11.01
N MET A 65 -13.47 12.33 -9.87
CA MET A 65 -12.70 12.26 -8.62
C MET A 65 -13.51 11.49 -7.56
N PRO A 66 -13.22 10.20 -7.32
CA PRO A 66 -13.69 9.53 -6.12
C PRO A 66 -12.68 9.82 -4.99
N GLY A 67 -13.02 10.71 -4.07
CA GLY A 67 -12.29 10.85 -2.78
C GLY A 67 -11.77 12.24 -2.38
N GLY A 68 -12.24 13.33 -2.98
CA GLY A 68 -11.83 14.69 -2.61
C GLY A 68 -12.72 15.32 -1.52
N GLY A 69 -12.50 14.97 -0.25
CA GLY A 69 -12.89 15.86 0.85
C GLY A 69 -12.18 17.22 0.73
N GLU A 70 -12.67 18.25 1.42
CA GLU A 70 -12.25 19.67 1.28
C GLU A 70 -10.73 19.93 1.33
N LEU A 71 -9.94 19.01 1.86
CA LEU A 71 -8.47 19.03 1.86
C LEU A 71 -7.85 18.92 0.44
N GLY A 72 -8.60 18.49 -0.56
CA GLY A 72 -8.16 18.38 -1.96
C GLY A 72 -8.30 19.66 -2.79
N LYS A 73 -9.07 20.65 -2.33
CA LYS A 73 -9.37 21.87 -3.10
C LYS A 73 -8.18 22.83 -3.21
N HIS A 74 -7.24 22.79 -2.26
CA HIS A 74 -6.09 23.71 -2.23
C HIS A 74 -4.80 23.16 -2.88
N GLY A 75 -4.79 21.89 -3.31
CA GLY A 75 -3.56 21.20 -3.77
C GLY A 75 -3.50 20.85 -5.27
N PHE A 76 -4.57 21.12 -6.01
CA PHE A 76 -4.65 20.90 -7.46
C PHE A 76 -4.98 22.21 -8.18
N GLY A 77 -4.27 23.28 -7.80
CA GLY A 77 -4.19 24.46 -8.65
C GLY A 77 -3.46 24.08 -9.94
N GLU A 78 -4.13 24.34 -11.07
CA GLU A 78 -3.50 24.49 -12.37
C GLU A 78 -2.24 25.33 -12.24
N HIS A 79 -1.07 24.70 -12.25
CA HIS A 79 0.13 25.34 -12.76
C HIS A 79 1.20 24.27 -13.01
N ASP A 80 1.57 24.18 -14.28
CA ASP A 80 2.69 23.40 -14.81
C ASP A 80 2.44 21.87 -14.88
N GLY A 81 2.64 21.32 -16.08
CA GLY A 81 2.53 19.91 -16.40
C GLY A 81 3.65 19.08 -15.76
N ARG A 82 3.82 19.15 -14.44
CA ARG A 82 4.75 18.34 -13.66
C ARG A 82 4.00 17.68 -12.52
N ALA A 83 4.04 16.35 -12.47
CA ALA A 83 3.55 15.58 -11.34
C ALA A 83 4.45 15.87 -10.13
N ARG A 84 4.18 16.96 -9.40
CA ARG A 84 4.89 17.28 -8.17
C ARG A 84 4.40 16.34 -7.08
N LEU A 85 5.27 15.43 -6.64
CA LEU A 85 5.06 14.68 -5.41
C LEU A 85 5.15 15.65 -4.23
N ASN A 86 4.19 15.58 -3.32
CA ASN A 86 4.27 16.32 -2.07
C ASN A 86 5.42 15.71 -1.26
N LEU A 87 6.34 16.54 -0.77
CA LEU A 87 7.48 16.06 0.04
C LEU A 87 7.01 15.23 1.24
N GLY A 88 5.93 15.64 1.90
CA GLY A 88 5.33 14.86 2.99
C GLY A 88 4.86 13.47 2.56
N VAL A 89 4.23 13.35 1.39
CA VAL A 89 3.78 12.05 0.85
C VAL A 89 4.99 11.15 0.54
N ALA A 90 6.04 11.72 -0.05
CA ALA A 90 7.29 10.99 -0.33
C ALA A 90 7.96 10.53 0.98
N ALA A 91 8.03 11.41 1.99
CA ALA A 91 8.61 11.09 3.29
C ALA A 91 7.81 10.00 4.03
N THR A 92 6.47 10.06 4.01
CA THR A 92 5.63 9.00 4.60
C THR A 92 5.82 7.68 3.88
N ALA A 93 5.86 7.66 2.54
CA ALA A 93 6.11 6.45 1.78
C ALA A 93 7.51 5.87 2.09
N LEU A 94 8.53 6.72 2.17
CA LEU A 94 9.89 6.31 2.54
C LEU A 94 9.93 5.70 3.94
N LEU A 95 9.29 6.35 4.93
CA LEU A 95 9.21 5.84 6.30
C LEU A 95 8.56 4.45 6.33
N ILE A 96 7.44 4.27 5.64
CA ILE A 96 6.77 2.96 5.56
C ILE A 96 7.70 1.90 4.93
N ILE A 97 8.41 2.23 3.85
CA ILE A 97 9.35 1.32 3.20
C ILE A 97 10.48 0.94 4.16
N VAL A 98 11.10 1.92 4.83
CA VAL A 98 12.16 1.70 5.82
C VAL A 98 11.65 0.79 6.94
N THR A 99 10.46 1.06 7.48
CA THR A 99 9.86 0.19 8.50
C THR A 99 9.64 -1.23 7.99
N CYS A 100 9.18 -1.43 6.76
CA CYS A 100 9.03 -2.75 6.16
C CYS A 100 10.38 -3.48 6.02
N VAL A 101 11.43 -2.77 5.59
CA VAL A 101 12.78 -3.33 5.46
C VAL A 101 13.35 -3.72 6.83
N LEU A 102 13.25 -2.85 7.83
CA LEU A 102 13.69 -3.15 9.19
C LEU A 102 12.96 -4.36 9.77
N LEU A 103 11.64 -4.45 9.54
CA LEU A 103 10.85 -5.60 9.96
C LEU A 103 11.31 -6.90 9.27
N ILE A 104 11.62 -6.86 7.97
CA ILE A 104 12.18 -8.03 7.26
C ILE A 104 13.53 -8.44 7.85
N LEU A 105 14.43 -7.48 8.08
CA LEU A 105 15.74 -7.77 8.65
C LEU A 105 15.63 -8.40 10.05
N PHE A 106 14.75 -7.87 10.89
CA PHE A 106 14.45 -8.41 12.21
C PHE A 106 13.89 -9.84 12.15
N LEU A 107 12.96 -10.10 11.22
CA LEU A 107 12.37 -11.44 11.06
C LEU A 107 13.33 -12.49 10.48
N ASN A 108 14.47 -12.05 9.92
CA ASN A 108 15.53 -12.93 9.41
C ASN A 108 16.71 -13.04 10.39
N ASP A 109 16.56 -12.58 11.63
CA ASP A 109 17.62 -12.56 12.66
C ASP A 109 18.91 -11.85 12.20
N VAL A 110 18.80 -10.90 11.27
CA VAL A 110 19.95 -10.11 10.78
C VAL A 110 20.29 -8.97 11.74
N ILE A 111 19.28 -8.43 12.44
CA ILE A 111 19.38 -7.35 13.43
C ILE A 111 18.51 -7.61 14.64
#